data_AF-A0A534RPG2-F1
#
_entry.id   AF-A0A534RPG2-F1
#
_cell.length_a   1.000
_cell.length_b   1.000
_cell.length_c   1.000
_cell.angle_alpha   90.00
_cell.angle_beta   90.00
_cell.angle_gamma   90.00
#
_symmetry.space_group_name_H-M   'P 1'
#
loop_
_entity.id
_entity.type
_entity.pdbx_description
1 polymer ?
#
loop_
_entity_poly.entity_id
_entity_poly.type
_entity_poly.pdbx_seq_one_letter_code
_entity_poly.pdbx_strand_id
1 'polypeptide(L)'
;MYSDDTMGLGHRRRNLLIAQTLAHSLVQLVTLIITGVGEAGTFVRPPGVDWLALPALRKDLDGQYDSRSLPVSLQELITLRARVIRAALEAFEPDVLIVDNEPRGAVGELDPTLAYLRTRGRTRCVLGMREVLDDPIAVHREWSQAANEDAIRKYYDRVWVYGDPAVYDPVREYHFSPDVAAKVRYTGYLDQRTRLTFIETEGSDPLAALSLPPGQLVLCCVGGGEDGDRLAEAFAAAQLPPQTNGVLLMGPFMPREVQQRLRQRAATQPRLRVLEFVREPALLLQQADRVIAMGGYNTVCEILSFEKH
;
A
#
# COMPACT_ATOMS: atom_id res chain seq x y z
N MET A 1 -3.57 -13.81 -4.58
CA MET A 1 -3.23 -12.75 -3.60
C MET A 1 -4.49 -11.98 -3.29
N TYR A 2 -4.68 -11.54 -2.04
CA TYR A 2 -5.84 -10.77 -1.60
C TYR A 2 -5.42 -9.47 -0.92
N SER A 3 -6.16 -8.39 -1.19
CA SER A 3 -6.13 -7.10 -0.48
C SER A 3 -7.55 -6.61 -0.30
N ASP A 4 -7.85 -6.00 0.84
CA ASP A 4 -9.19 -5.54 1.23
C ASP A 4 -9.62 -4.20 0.59
N ASP A 5 -8.65 -3.37 0.16
CA ASP A 5 -8.82 -2.07 -0.52
C ASP A 5 -9.51 -1.00 0.36
N THR A 6 -9.01 -0.86 1.58
CA THR A 6 -9.65 -0.01 2.58
C THR A 6 -8.97 1.34 2.75
N MET A 7 -7.63 1.41 2.57
CA MET A 7 -6.87 2.67 2.53
C MET A 7 -5.57 2.59 1.70
N GLY A 8 -5.40 3.52 0.76
CA GLY A 8 -4.10 3.92 0.20
C GLY A 8 -3.54 3.09 -0.98
N LEU A 9 -2.81 3.77 -1.87
CA LEU A 9 -2.09 3.16 -3.00
C LEU A 9 -1.02 2.14 -2.56
N GLY A 10 -0.60 2.16 -1.29
CA GLY A 10 0.53 1.38 -0.79
C GLY A 10 0.34 -0.12 -0.88
N HIS A 11 -0.84 -0.62 -0.45
CA HIS A 11 -1.17 -2.05 -0.48
C HIS A 11 -1.17 -2.60 -1.91
N ARG A 12 -1.80 -1.88 -2.84
CA ARG A 12 -1.74 -2.16 -4.27
C ARG A 12 -0.32 -2.23 -4.80
N ARG A 13 0.47 -1.18 -4.52
CA ARG A 13 1.84 -1.05 -5.04
C ARG A 13 2.70 -2.22 -4.58
N ARG A 14 2.54 -2.64 -3.33
CA ARG A 14 3.18 -3.82 -2.77
C ARG A 14 2.73 -5.11 -3.44
N ASN A 15 1.42 -5.37 -3.49
CA ASN A 15 0.91 -6.61 -4.09
C ASN A 15 1.28 -6.73 -5.57
N LEU A 16 1.25 -5.61 -6.31
CA LEU A 16 1.70 -5.58 -7.70
C LEU A 16 3.21 -5.84 -7.82
N LEU A 17 4.04 -5.23 -6.96
CA LEU A 17 5.48 -5.48 -6.96
C LEU A 17 5.81 -6.96 -6.69
N ILE A 18 5.12 -7.58 -5.72
CA ILE A 18 5.26 -9.01 -5.43
C ILE A 18 4.83 -9.83 -6.66
N ALA A 19 3.65 -9.56 -7.22
CA ALA A 19 3.16 -10.29 -8.39
C ALA A 19 4.07 -10.14 -9.63
N GLN A 20 4.58 -8.93 -9.87
CA GLN A 20 5.54 -8.65 -10.95
C GLN A 20 6.85 -9.40 -10.75
N THR A 21 7.39 -9.38 -9.52
CA THR A 21 8.63 -10.10 -9.20
C THR A 21 8.46 -11.60 -9.36
N LEU A 22 7.32 -12.14 -8.92
CA LEU A 22 6.97 -13.55 -9.08
C LEU A 22 6.77 -13.95 -10.56
N ALA A 23 6.12 -13.11 -11.36
CA ALA A 23 5.92 -13.34 -12.79
C ALA A 23 7.24 -13.42 -13.58
N HIS A 24 8.31 -12.81 -13.08
CA HIS A 24 9.66 -12.87 -13.68
C HIS A 24 10.57 -13.91 -13.01
N SER A 25 10.03 -14.71 -12.09
CA SER A 25 10.76 -15.82 -11.49
C SER A 25 10.93 -16.98 -12.48
N LEU A 26 11.86 -17.89 -12.19
CA LEU A 26 12.06 -19.12 -12.99
C LEU A 26 10.85 -20.07 -12.93
N VAL A 27 9.90 -19.84 -12.01
CA VAL A 27 8.69 -20.62 -11.86
C VAL A 27 7.59 -19.95 -12.68
N GLN A 28 6.95 -20.70 -13.59
CA GLN A 28 5.77 -20.23 -14.28
C GLN A 28 4.60 -20.16 -13.29
N LEU A 29 4.21 -18.94 -12.93
CA LEU A 29 3.15 -18.69 -11.96
C LEU A 29 1.92 -18.10 -12.65
N VAL A 30 0.75 -18.59 -12.26
CA VAL A 30 -0.53 -17.95 -12.56
C VAL A 30 -0.96 -17.24 -11.29
N THR A 31 -1.14 -15.92 -11.36
CA THR A 31 -1.47 -15.10 -10.19
C THR A 31 -2.83 -14.44 -10.39
N LEU A 32 -3.76 -14.73 -9.48
CA LEU A 32 -5.00 -13.99 -9.35
C LEU A 32 -4.86 -12.97 -8.21
N ILE A 33 -5.05 -11.69 -8.49
CA ILE A 33 -5.12 -10.61 -7.50
C ILE A 33 -6.60 -10.30 -7.23
N ILE A 34 -7.04 -10.50 -5.99
CA ILE A 34 -8.38 -10.15 -5.54
C ILE A 34 -8.30 -8.83 -4.77
N THR A 35 -8.98 -7.80 -5.25
CA THR A 35 -8.97 -6.46 -4.64
C THR A 35 -10.22 -5.65 -5.01
N GLY A 36 -10.44 -4.46 -4.44
CA GLY A 36 -11.62 -3.64 -4.73
C GLY A 36 -11.68 -3.02 -6.15
N VAL A 37 -12.89 -2.75 -6.65
CA VAL A 37 -13.18 -2.31 -8.04
C VAL A 37 -12.53 -0.97 -8.42
N GLY A 38 -12.23 -0.09 -7.45
CA GLY A 38 -11.53 1.18 -7.73
C GLY A 38 -10.10 1.01 -8.23
N GLU A 39 -9.59 -0.23 -8.23
CA GLU A 39 -8.17 -0.54 -8.34
C GLU A 39 -7.78 -1.24 -9.64
N ALA A 40 -8.70 -1.96 -10.30
CA ALA A 40 -8.38 -2.90 -11.38
C ALA A 40 -7.98 -2.28 -12.74
N GLY A 41 -8.33 -1.02 -12.99
CA GLY A 41 -8.09 -0.38 -14.29
C GLY A 41 -6.82 0.48 -14.39
N THR A 42 -6.04 0.61 -13.31
CA THR A 42 -5.04 1.69 -13.18
C THR A 42 -3.59 1.25 -13.27
N PHE A 43 -3.28 -0.01 -13.54
CA PHE A 43 -1.90 -0.52 -13.63
C PHE A 43 -1.72 -1.46 -14.81
N VAL A 44 -0.51 -1.49 -15.38
CA VAL A 44 -0.13 -2.46 -16.42
C VAL A 44 -0.09 -3.84 -15.79
N ARG A 45 -0.81 -4.79 -16.38
CA ARG A 45 -0.85 -6.19 -15.92
C ARG A 45 0.34 -6.94 -16.51
N PRO A 46 1.24 -7.50 -15.69
CA PRO A 46 2.29 -8.37 -16.22
C PRO A 46 1.70 -9.69 -16.74
N PRO A 47 2.37 -10.39 -17.67
CA PRO A 47 1.96 -11.71 -18.12
C PRO A 47 1.75 -12.67 -16.95
N GLY A 48 0.72 -13.52 -17.02
CA GLY A 48 0.40 -14.49 -15.98
C GLY A 48 -0.31 -13.91 -14.75
N VAL A 49 -0.68 -12.62 -14.77
CA VAL A 49 -1.42 -11.96 -13.67
C VAL A 49 -2.77 -11.46 -14.14
N ASP A 50 -3.83 -11.88 -13.45
CA ASP A 50 -5.20 -11.37 -13.67
C ASP A 50 -5.87 -10.92 -12.37
N TRP A 51 -6.94 -10.14 -12.49
CA TRP A 51 -7.55 -9.40 -11.39
C TRP A 51 -9.01 -9.78 -11.21
N LEU A 52 -9.40 -10.00 -9.96
CA LEU A 52 -10.79 -10.10 -9.54
C LEU A 52 -11.16 -8.87 -8.72
N ALA A 53 -12.03 -8.05 -9.28
CA ALA A 53 -12.49 -6.82 -8.67
C ALA A 53 -13.70 -7.07 -7.75
N LEU A 54 -13.61 -6.63 -6.49
CA LEU A 54 -14.65 -6.72 -5.47
C LEU A 54 -15.39 -5.38 -5.31
N PRO A 55 -16.71 -5.38 -5.07
CA PRO A 55 -17.44 -4.17 -4.72
C PRO A 55 -16.73 -3.33 -3.64
N ALA A 56 -16.51 -2.04 -3.90
CA ALA A 56 -15.58 -1.23 -3.10
C ALA A 56 -16.12 -0.87 -1.71
N LEU A 57 -15.24 -0.90 -0.72
CA LEU A 57 -15.47 -0.37 0.63
C LEU A 57 -14.97 1.08 0.70
N ARG A 58 -15.49 1.84 1.66
CA ARG A 58 -14.84 3.03 2.20
C ARG A 58 -14.57 2.80 3.67
N LYS A 59 -13.46 3.34 4.16
CA LYS A 59 -13.18 3.49 5.58
C LYS A 59 -13.35 4.97 5.91
N ASP A 60 -14.09 5.31 6.94
CA ASP A 60 -14.18 6.69 7.43
C ASP A 60 -13.00 7.03 8.36
N LEU A 61 -12.97 8.28 8.82
CA LEU A 61 -11.93 8.81 9.71
C LEU A 61 -11.86 8.09 11.06
N ASP A 62 -12.98 7.50 11.50
CA ASP A 62 -13.09 6.75 12.74
C ASP A 62 -12.76 5.26 12.54
N GLY A 63 -12.26 4.91 11.35
CA GLY A 63 -11.86 3.57 10.98
C GLY A 63 -13.03 2.63 10.68
N GLN A 64 -14.26 3.13 10.57
CA GLN A 64 -15.43 2.32 10.32
C GLN A 64 -15.61 2.05 8.83
N TYR A 65 -16.07 0.83 8.52
CA TYR A 65 -16.32 0.40 7.16
C TYR A 65 -17.73 0.77 6.70
N ASP A 66 -17.85 1.20 5.45
CA ASP A 66 -19.13 1.43 4.79
C ASP A 66 -19.07 1.10 3.30
N SER A 67 -20.22 0.92 2.66
CA SER A 67 -20.32 0.74 1.22
C SER A 67 -19.92 2.03 0.50
N ARG A 68 -19.01 1.93 -0.47
CA ARG A 68 -18.55 3.12 -1.20
C ARG A 68 -19.55 3.59 -2.25
N SER A 69 -20.09 2.65 -3.03
CA SER A 69 -20.84 2.97 -4.26
C SER A 69 -22.22 2.32 -4.33
N LEU A 70 -22.40 1.15 -3.71
CA LEU A 70 -23.67 0.43 -3.75
C LEU A 70 -24.57 0.91 -2.60
N PRO A 71 -25.84 1.25 -2.84
CA PRO A 71 -26.78 1.64 -1.79
C PRO A 71 -27.30 0.40 -1.04
N VAL A 72 -26.39 -0.33 -0.40
CA VAL A 72 -26.65 -1.53 0.40
C VAL A 72 -25.97 -1.40 1.76
N SER A 73 -26.43 -2.16 2.74
CA SER A 73 -25.77 -2.18 4.05
C SER A 73 -24.36 -2.77 3.96
N LEU A 74 -23.49 -2.39 4.90
CA LEU A 74 -22.15 -2.99 5.04
C LEU A 74 -22.24 -4.53 5.12
N GLN A 75 -23.19 -5.06 5.89
CA GLN A 75 -23.34 -6.50 6.08
C GLN A 75 -23.67 -7.23 4.76
N GLU A 76 -24.55 -6.66 3.95
CA GLU A 76 -24.88 -7.21 2.63
C GLU A 76 -23.67 -7.18 1.69
N LEU A 77 -22.91 -6.08 1.73
CA LEU A 77 -21.70 -5.91 0.92
C LEU A 77 -20.62 -6.93 1.29
N ILE A 78 -20.32 -7.07 2.59
CA ILE A 78 -19.35 -8.05 3.11
C ILE A 78 -19.80 -9.48 2.77
N THR A 79 -21.09 -9.78 2.87
CA THR A 79 -21.64 -11.10 2.48
C THR A 79 -21.43 -11.37 0.98
N LEU A 80 -21.67 -10.38 0.12
CA LEU A 80 -21.42 -10.49 -1.32
C LEU A 80 -19.93 -10.71 -1.60
N ARG A 81 -19.05 -9.88 -1.02
CA ARG A 81 -17.60 -9.98 -1.19
C ARG A 81 -17.08 -11.34 -0.74
N ALA A 82 -17.46 -11.81 0.45
CA ALA A 82 -17.09 -13.12 0.97
C ALA A 82 -17.48 -14.26 0.01
N ARG A 83 -18.70 -14.23 -0.57
CA ARG A 83 -19.15 -15.23 -1.55
C ARG A 83 -18.35 -15.20 -2.84
N VAL A 84 -18.03 -14.00 -3.35
CA VAL A 84 -17.22 -13.85 -4.57
C VAL A 84 -15.80 -14.37 -4.35
N ILE A 85 -15.16 -13.99 -3.24
CA ILE A 85 -13.82 -14.47 -2.87
C ILE A 85 -13.81 -16.00 -2.75
N ARG A 86 -14.80 -16.54 -2.04
CA ARG A 86 -14.98 -17.98 -1.82
C ARG A 86 -15.08 -18.74 -3.13
N ALA A 87 -15.97 -18.32 -4.03
CA ALA A 87 -16.20 -18.96 -5.32
C ALA A 87 -14.97 -18.87 -6.22
N ALA A 88 -14.30 -17.72 -6.23
CA ALA A 88 -13.08 -17.54 -7.02
C ALA A 88 -11.95 -18.46 -6.57
N LEU A 89 -11.68 -18.56 -5.26
CA LEU A 89 -10.62 -19.44 -4.76
C LEU A 89 -10.98 -20.93 -4.82
N GLU A 90 -12.27 -21.27 -4.84
CA GLU A 90 -12.73 -22.62 -5.11
C GLU A 90 -12.49 -23.04 -6.57
N ALA A 91 -12.76 -22.15 -7.52
CA ALA A 91 -12.51 -22.41 -8.94
C ALA A 91 -11.02 -22.35 -9.31
N PHE A 92 -10.27 -21.43 -8.67
CA PHE A 92 -8.85 -21.21 -8.96
C PHE A 92 -7.92 -22.24 -8.30
N GLU A 93 -8.36 -22.89 -7.21
CA GLU A 93 -7.60 -23.88 -6.43
C GLU A 93 -6.11 -23.48 -6.20
N PRO A 94 -5.84 -22.34 -5.54
CA PRO A 94 -4.46 -21.85 -5.41
C PRO A 94 -3.56 -22.79 -4.61
N ASP A 95 -2.33 -22.99 -5.06
CA ASP A 95 -1.28 -23.62 -4.24
C ASP A 95 -0.87 -22.72 -3.06
N VAL A 96 -0.88 -21.40 -3.27
CA VAL A 96 -0.52 -20.39 -2.27
C VAL A 96 -1.54 -19.25 -2.26
N LEU A 97 -2.07 -18.94 -1.08
CA LEU A 97 -2.84 -17.73 -0.81
C LEU A 97 -1.98 -16.76 0.00
N ILE A 98 -1.65 -15.61 -0.58
CA ILE A 98 -1.05 -14.47 0.15
C ILE A 98 -2.18 -13.49 0.47
N VAL A 99 -2.41 -13.24 1.76
CA VAL A 99 -3.33 -12.22 2.29
C VAL A 99 -2.50 -11.04 2.77
N ASP A 100 -2.83 -9.85 2.30
CA ASP A 100 -2.12 -8.63 2.65
C ASP A 100 -2.76 -7.94 3.86
N ASN A 101 -1.95 -7.66 4.88
CA ASN A 101 -2.21 -6.84 6.07
C ASN A 101 -3.28 -7.34 7.05
N GLU A 102 -4.50 -7.62 6.60
CA GLU A 102 -5.63 -8.00 7.45
C GLU A 102 -5.89 -9.52 7.43
N PRO A 103 -5.60 -10.28 8.51
CA PRO A 103 -5.67 -11.75 8.49
C PRO A 103 -7.05 -12.34 8.24
N ARG A 104 -8.11 -11.57 8.44
CA ARG A 104 -9.50 -12.00 8.19
C ARG A 104 -10.14 -11.24 7.03
N GLY A 105 -9.37 -10.37 6.37
CA GLY A 105 -9.89 -9.37 5.44
C GLY A 105 -10.83 -8.37 6.12
N ALA A 106 -11.33 -7.42 5.32
CA ALA A 106 -12.26 -6.41 5.82
C ALA A 106 -13.48 -7.08 6.49
N VAL A 107 -13.69 -6.75 7.77
CA VAL A 107 -14.84 -7.22 8.57
C VAL A 107 -15.00 -8.75 8.55
N GLY A 108 -13.90 -9.50 8.42
CA GLY A 108 -13.94 -10.97 8.46
C GLY A 108 -14.40 -11.65 7.17
N GLU A 109 -14.43 -10.96 6.03
CA GLU A 109 -14.90 -11.52 4.77
C GLU A 109 -14.11 -12.74 4.26
N LEU A 110 -12.88 -12.94 4.74
CA LEU A 110 -12.08 -14.12 4.41
C LEU A 110 -12.41 -15.35 5.26
N ASP A 111 -13.09 -15.21 6.39
CA ASP A 111 -13.30 -16.33 7.32
C ASP A 111 -13.91 -17.57 6.65
N PRO A 112 -14.98 -17.47 5.82
CA PRO A 112 -15.55 -18.65 5.15
C PRO A 112 -14.55 -19.29 4.18
N THR A 113 -13.73 -18.46 3.54
CA THR A 113 -12.75 -18.88 2.56
C THR A 113 -11.56 -19.57 3.21
N LEU A 114 -11.01 -18.99 4.27
CA LEU A 114 -9.91 -19.58 5.06
C LEU A 114 -10.34 -20.90 5.69
N ALA A 115 -11.55 -20.97 6.23
CA ALA A 115 -12.12 -22.21 6.76
C ALA A 115 -12.16 -23.31 5.70
N TYR A 116 -12.66 -23.03 4.50
CA TYR A 116 -12.66 -24.02 3.42
C TYR A 116 -11.26 -24.42 2.96
N LEU A 117 -10.35 -23.47 2.75
CA LEU A 117 -9.01 -23.80 2.27
C LEU A 117 -8.30 -24.72 3.29
N ARG A 118 -8.55 -24.47 4.58
CA ARG A 118 -8.09 -25.34 5.66
C ARG A 118 -8.69 -26.74 5.60
N THR A 119 -9.98 -26.91 5.30
CA THR A 119 -10.58 -28.25 5.18
C THR A 119 -10.09 -29.01 3.95
N ARG A 120 -9.78 -28.31 2.85
CA ARG A 120 -9.17 -28.92 1.65
C ARG A 120 -7.72 -29.32 1.88
N GLY A 121 -6.97 -28.55 2.67
CA GLY A 121 -5.61 -28.88 3.11
C GLY A 121 -4.53 -28.82 2.02
N ARG A 122 -4.83 -28.26 0.84
CA ARG A 122 -3.90 -28.19 -0.31
C ARG A 122 -3.21 -26.83 -0.44
N THR A 123 -3.88 -25.76 -0.04
CA THR A 123 -3.38 -24.38 -0.17
C THR A 123 -2.51 -24.00 1.02
N ARG A 124 -1.34 -23.41 0.76
CA ARG A 124 -0.52 -22.74 1.77
C ARG A 124 -0.98 -21.29 1.97
N CYS A 125 -1.35 -20.94 3.18
CA CYS A 125 -1.82 -19.60 3.52
C CYS A 125 -0.71 -18.78 4.16
N VAL A 126 -0.43 -17.62 3.59
CA VAL A 126 0.61 -16.68 4.03
C VAL A 126 -0.02 -15.33 4.31
N LEU A 127 0.27 -14.77 5.50
CA LEU A 127 -0.07 -13.40 5.83
C LEU A 127 1.14 -12.53 5.51
N GLY A 128 1.00 -11.58 4.58
CA GLY A 128 2.01 -10.55 4.34
C GLY A 128 1.70 -9.29 5.13
N MET A 129 2.65 -8.76 5.89
CA MET A 129 2.46 -7.55 6.70
C MET A 129 3.68 -6.65 6.69
N ARG A 130 3.46 -5.35 6.94
CA ARG A 130 4.54 -4.40 7.24
C ARG A 130 5.12 -4.71 8.62
N GLU A 131 6.39 -4.37 8.85
CA GLU A 131 6.94 -4.41 10.21
C GLU A 131 6.27 -3.40 11.14
N VAL A 132 5.94 -2.19 10.64
CA VAL A 132 5.18 -1.18 11.38
C VAL A 132 3.73 -1.16 10.89
N LEU A 133 2.82 -1.60 11.76
CA LEU A 133 1.38 -1.56 11.54
C LEU A 133 0.82 -0.20 11.94
N ASP A 134 0.96 0.15 13.22
CA ASP A 134 0.60 1.43 13.85
C ASP A 134 1.17 1.47 15.29
N ASP A 135 0.70 2.39 16.12
CA ASP A 135 0.92 2.45 17.57
C ASP A 135 0.70 1.07 18.24
N PRO A 136 1.67 0.56 19.01
CA PRO A 136 1.58 -0.76 19.62
C PRO A 136 0.34 -1.01 20.49
N ILE A 137 -0.12 0.00 21.25
CA ILE A 137 -1.26 -0.14 22.15
C ILE A 137 -2.56 -0.23 21.33
N ALA A 138 -2.69 0.63 20.31
CA ALA A 138 -3.82 0.59 19.39
C ALA A 138 -3.87 -0.76 18.64
N VAL A 139 -2.76 -1.20 18.04
CA VAL A 139 -2.67 -2.47 17.31
C VAL A 139 -3.03 -3.65 18.22
N HIS A 140 -2.48 -3.71 19.43
CA HIS A 140 -2.79 -4.80 20.36
C HIS A 140 -4.27 -4.87 20.71
N ARG A 141 -4.91 -3.73 20.95
CA ARG A 141 -6.35 -3.64 21.23
C ARG A 141 -7.17 -4.11 20.03
N GLU A 142 -6.90 -3.58 18.85
CA GLU A 142 -7.63 -3.89 17.63
C GLU A 142 -7.49 -5.36 17.24
N TRP A 143 -6.28 -5.90 17.29
CA TRP A 143 -6.02 -7.30 16.92
C TRP A 143 -6.65 -8.28 17.91
N SER A 144 -6.67 -7.93 19.20
CA SER A 144 -7.37 -8.71 20.22
C SER A 144 -8.88 -8.71 19.99
N GLN A 145 -9.49 -7.53 19.73
CA GLN A 145 -10.92 -7.40 19.46
C GLN A 145 -11.34 -8.12 18.17
N ALA A 146 -10.48 -8.09 17.15
CA ALA A 146 -10.72 -8.74 15.86
C ALA A 146 -10.31 -10.23 15.83
N ALA A 147 -9.80 -10.80 16.94
CA ALA A 147 -9.30 -12.17 17.00
C ALA A 147 -8.29 -12.51 15.88
N ASN A 148 -7.42 -11.56 15.55
CA ASN A 148 -6.47 -11.69 14.44
C ASN A 148 -5.41 -12.76 14.71
N GLU A 149 -4.87 -12.83 15.93
CA GLU A 149 -3.91 -13.88 16.30
C GLU A 149 -4.54 -15.28 16.25
N ASP A 150 -5.81 -15.42 16.63
CA ASP A 150 -6.53 -16.70 16.54
C ASP A 150 -6.70 -17.14 15.07
N ALA A 151 -7.02 -16.19 14.18
CA ALA A 151 -7.06 -16.45 12.75
C ALA A 151 -5.68 -16.86 12.20
N ILE A 152 -4.60 -16.15 12.60
CA ILE A 152 -3.23 -16.50 12.23
C ILE A 152 -2.87 -17.90 12.72
N ARG A 153 -3.15 -18.22 13.98
CA ARG A 153 -2.92 -19.55 14.58
C ARG A 153 -3.63 -20.64 13.80
N LYS A 154 -4.90 -20.42 13.45
CA LYS A 154 -5.77 -21.44 12.85
C LYS A 154 -5.57 -21.64 11.35
N TYR A 155 -5.39 -20.55 10.60
CA TYR A 155 -5.50 -20.58 9.14
C TYR A 155 -4.19 -20.37 8.38
N TYR A 156 -3.20 -19.73 9.00
CA TYR A 156 -1.96 -19.35 8.30
C TYR A 156 -0.81 -20.32 8.59
N ASP A 157 -0.06 -20.68 7.55
CA ASP A 157 1.16 -21.46 7.66
C ASP A 157 2.36 -20.58 8.00
N ARG A 158 2.40 -19.35 7.46
CA ARG A 158 3.49 -18.38 7.63
C ARG A 158 2.96 -16.95 7.72
N VAL A 159 3.75 -16.11 8.40
CA VAL A 159 3.61 -14.66 8.40
C VAL A 159 4.88 -14.08 7.79
N TRP A 160 4.78 -13.38 6.67
CA TRP A 160 5.87 -12.66 6.05
C TRP A 160 5.84 -11.21 6.49
N VAL A 161 6.90 -10.80 7.18
CA VAL A 161 7.12 -9.41 7.57
C VAL A 161 8.05 -8.78 6.54
N TYR A 162 7.52 -7.79 5.82
CA TYR A 162 8.32 -6.94 4.96
C TYR A 162 9.04 -5.94 5.86
N GLY A 163 10.32 -6.17 6.11
CA GLY A 163 11.10 -5.40 7.07
C GLY A 163 12.31 -6.13 7.64
N ASP A 164 12.96 -5.50 8.61
CA ASP A 164 14.17 -5.98 9.28
C ASP A 164 13.99 -5.87 10.81
N PRO A 165 14.11 -6.99 11.56
CA PRO A 165 13.92 -6.98 13.01
C PRO A 165 14.98 -6.15 13.75
N ALA A 166 16.11 -5.82 13.12
CA ALA A 166 17.10 -4.89 13.67
C ALA A 166 16.62 -3.42 13.64
N VAL A 167 15.67 -3.09 12.75
CA VAL A 167 15.04 -1.77 12.67
C VAL A 167 13.78 -1.73 13.51
N TYR A 168 12.85 -2.67 13.30
CA TYR A 168 11.62 -2.79 14.06
C TYR A 168 11.13 -4.24 14.12
N ASP A 169 10.89 -4.74 15.33
CA ASP A 169 10.47 -6.13 15.55
C ASP A 169 8.97 -6.20 15.96
N PRO A 170 8.04 -6.45 15.02
CA PRO A 170 6.61 -6.54 15.34
C PRO A 170 6.28 -7.66 16.32
N VAL A 171 7.08 -8.74 16.39
CA VAL A 171 6.84 -9.82 17.35
C VAL A 171 7.00 -9.28 18.78
N ARG A 172 8.04 -8.50 19.01
CA ARG A 172 8.32 -7.87 20.30
C ARG A 172 7.35 -6.73 20.59
N GLU A 173 7.20 -5.80 19.64
CA GLU A 173 6.45 -4.56 19.84
C GLU A 173 4.94 -4.80 19.97
N TYR A 174 4.38 -5.77 19.22
CA TYR A 174 2.95 -6.11 19.29
C TYR A 174 2.65 -7.31 20.20
N HIS A 175 3.65 -7.83 20.90
CA HIS A 175 3.54 -8.94 21.85
C HIS A 175 2.88 -10.20 21.26
N PHE A 176 3.24 -10.57 20.03
CA PHE A 176 2.69 -11.78 19.40
C PHE A 176 2.95 -13.02 20.25
N SER A 177 1.91 -13.86 20.37
CA SER A 177 2.01 -15.13 21.07
C SER A 177 3.13 -16.02 20.47
N PRO A 178 3.82 -16.85 21.29
CA PRO A 178 4.96 -17.65 20.81
C PRO A 178 4.66 -18.52 19.59
N ASP A 179 3.43 -19.01 19.47
CA ASP A 179 3.01 -19.84 18.33
C ASP A 179 2.76 -19.04 17.06
N VAL A 180 2.30 -17.79 17.16
CA VAL A 180 2.24 -16.84 16.04
C VAL A 180 3.66 -16.39 15.66
N ALA A 181 4.49 -16.04 16.64
CA ALA A 181 5.89 -15.67 16.44
C ALA A 181 6.68 -16.76 15.69
N ALA A 182 6.44 -18.04 15.99
CA ALA A 182 7.08 -19.16 15.30
C ALA A 182 6.78 -19.21 13.78
N LYS A 183 5.67 -18.60 13.34
CA LYS A 183 5.27 -18.51 11.93
C LYS A 183 5.90 -17.32 11.20
N VAL A 184 6.45 -16.35 11.93
CA VAL A 184 7.01 -15.11 11.37
C VAL A 184 8.32 -15.37 10.63
N ARG A 185 8.44 -14.80 9.44
CA ARG A 185 9.65 -14.76 8.62
C ARG A 185 9.83 -13.36 8.07
N TYR A 186 10.97 -12.74 8.38
CA TYR A 186 11.34 -11.45 7.82
C TYR A 186 11.87 -11.68 6.40
N THR A 187 11.29 -10.98 5.44
CA THR A 187 11.69 -11.07 4.02
C THR A 187 12.61 -9.95 3.59
N GLY A 188 12.95 -9.03 4.50
CA GLY A 188 13.54 -7.73 4.15
C GLY A 188 12.50 -6.78 3.54
N TYR A 189 12.94 -5.56 3.28
CA TYR A 189 12.15 -4.57 2.56
C TYR A 189 12.02 -4.94 1.08
N LEU A 190 10.88 -4.60 0.49
CA LEU A 190 10.66 -4.78 -0.94
C LEU A 190 11.36 -3.66 -1.71
N ASP A 191 12.27 -4.02 -2.62
CA ASP A 191 13.01 -3.07 -3.45
C ASP A 191 12.07 -2.34 -4.40
N GLN A 192 11.84 -1.05 -4.13
CA GLN A 192 10.91 -0.24 -4.91
C GLN A 192 11.46 0.09 -6.31
N ARG A 193 12.77 -0.05 -6.55
CA ARG A 193 13.39 0.18 -7.87
C ARG A 193 12.93 -0.83 -8.90
N THR A 194 12.64 -2.07 -8.48
CA THR A 194 12.11 -3.14 -9.34
C THR A 194 10.79 -2.75 -9.99
N ARG A 195 10.00 -1.84 -9.39
CA ARG A 195 8.78 -1.32 -10.04
C ARG A 195 9.10 -0.62 -11.36
N LEU A 196 10.22 0.10 -11.42
CA LEU A 196 10.60 0.91 -12.59
C LEU A 196 10.90 0.05 -13.83
N THR A 197 11.27 -1.22 -13.65
CA THR A 197 11.51 -2.13 -14.79
C THR A 197 10.22 -2.52 -15.51
N PHE A 198 9.07 -2.33 -14.87
CA PHE A 198 7.75 -2.70 -15.41
C PHE A 198 6.91 -1.49 -15.84
N ILE A 199 7.49 -0.30 -15.79
CA ILE A 199 6.82 0.90 -16.27
C ILE A 199 7.19 1.07 -17.73
N GLU A 200 6.19 1.01 -18.60
CA GLU A 200 6.32 1.47 -19.98
C GLU A 200 6.55 2.98 -19.94
N THR A 201 7.81 3.40 -20.00
CA THR A 201 8.21 4.81 -20.06
C THR A 201 8.06 5.34 -21.48
N GLU A 202 6.94 5.06 -22.17
CA GLU A 202 6.66 5.65 -23.48
C GLU A 202 6.55 7.18 -23.33
N GLY A 203 7.70 7.86 -23.42
CA GLY A 203 7.86 9.27 -23.70
C GLY A 203 7.56 10.30 -22.60
N SER A 204 7.07 9.93 -21.41
CA SER A 204 6.76 10.92 -20.36
C SER A 204 7.77 10.91 -19.21
N ASP A 205 8.78 11.78 -19.29
CA ASP A 205 9.53 12.18 -18.10
C ASP A 205 8.60 13.03 -17.21
N PRO A 206 8.24 12.57 -15.99
CA PRO A 206 7.34 13.30 -15.13
C PRO A 206 7.91 14.66 -14.71
N LEU A 207 9.24 14.85 -14.75
CA LEU A 207 9.88 16.14 -14.49
C LEU A 207 9.75 17.11 -15.68
N ALA A 208 9.92 16.62 -16.90
CA ALA A 208 9.72 17.43 -18.11
C ALA A 208 8.31 18.05 -18.15
N ALA A 209 7.28 17.30 -17.73
CA ALA A 209 5.90 17.80 -17.65
C ALA A 209 5.73 18.97 -16.66
N LEU A 210 6.63 19.14 -15.69
CA LEU A 210 6.55 20.20 -14.69
C LEU A 210 7.09 21.55 -15.19
N SER A 211 7.75 21.59 -16.35
CA SER A 211 8.36 22.80 -16.90
C SER A 211 9.18 23.58 -15.86
N LEU A 212 10.03 22.85 -15.10
CA LEU A 212 10.90 23.45 -14.10
C LEU A 212 12.19 23.96 -14.75
N PRO A 213 12.73 25.12 -14.33
CA PRO A 213 14.03 25.57 -14.80
C PRO A 213 15.15 24.62 -14.31
N PRO A 214 16.34 24.62 -14.93
CA PRO A 214 17.47 23.83 -14.45
C PRO A 214 17.81 24.12 -12.99
N GLY A 215 18.18 23.07 -12.26
CA GLY A 215 18.49 23.16 -10.84
C GLY A 215 18.39 21.83 -10.11
N GLN A 216 18.78 21.83 -8.83
CA GLN A 216 18.58 20.70 -7.93
C GLN A 216 17.08 20.47 -7.69
N LEU A 217 16.68 19.24 -7.39
CA LEU A 217 15.32 18.87 -7.07
C LEU A 217 15.19 18.47 -5.60
N VAL A 218 14.33 19.17 -4.86
CA VAL A 218 13.83 18.74 -3.55
C VAL A 218 12.39 18.27 -3.72
N LEU A 219 12.15 17.01 -3.39
CA LEU A 219 10.83 16.40 -3.42
C LEU A 219 10.24 16.33 -2.02
N CYS A 220 9.04 16.87 -1.82
CA CYS A 220 8.29 16.72 -0.57
C CYS A 220 7.13 15.75 -0.78
N CYS A 221 7.10 14.66 -0.01
CA CYS A 221 6.09 13.60 -0.09
C CYS A 221 5.25 13.55 1.19
N VAL A 222 3.96 13.83 1.06
CA VAL A 222 3.02 13.92 2.19
C VAL A 222 2.11 12.68 2.30
N GLY A 223 2.37 11.65 1.50
CA GLY A 223 1.58 10.42 1.50
C GLY A 223 0.14 10.66 1.03
N GLY A 224 -0.84 10.32 1.86
CA GLY A 224 -2.26 10.54 1.59
C GLY A 224 -2.67 12.03 1.65
N GLY A 225 -1.95 12.82 2.45
CA GLY A 225 -2.19 14.26 2.60
C GLY A 225 -3.18 14.67 3.68
N GLU A 226 -3.89 13.72 4.29
CA GLU A 226 -4.98 13.95 5.24
C GLU A 226 -4.55 14.74 6.48
N ASP A 227 -3.36 14.44 7.02
CA ASP A 227 -2.79 14.98 8.25
C ASP A 227 -1.43 15.69 8.03
N GLY A 228 -1.08 15.96 6.77
CA GLY A 228 0.24 16.48 6.41
C GLY A 228 0.26 17.94 5.95
N ASP A 229 -0.81 18.68 6.25
CA ASP A 229 -0.98 20.11 5.98
C ASP A 229 0.21 20.95 6.51
N ARG A 230 0.63 20.70 7.75
CA ARG A 230 1.73 21.44 8.39
C ARG A 230 3.05 21.27 7.63
N LEU A 231 3.37 20.04 7.21
CA LEU A 231 4.59 19.77 6.44
C LEU A 231 4.50 20.39 5.05
N ALA A 232 3.36 20.25 4.39
CA ALA A 232 3.11 20.80 3.06
C ALA A 232 3.24 22.33 3.04
N GLU A 233 2.61 23.02 3.99
CA GLU A 233 2.68 24.48 4.11
C GLU A 233 4.08 24.95 4.49
N ALA A 234 4.77 24.26 5.41
CA ALA A 234 6.14 24.57 5.78
C ALA A 234 7.10 24.41 4.59
N PHE A 235 6.96 23.34 3.82
CA PHE A 235 7.76 23.11 2.61
C PHE A 235 7.53 24.20 1.56
N ALA A 236 6.27 24.54 1.27
CA ALA A 236 5.93 25.60 0.32
C ALA A 236 6.38 27.00 0.82
N ALA A 237 6.59 27.15 2.14
CA ALA A 237 7.10 28.37 2.75
C ALA A 237 8.61 28.48 2.79
N ALA A 238 9.30 27.36 2.73
CA ALA A 238 10.73 27.32 2.93
C ALA A 238 11.45 28.07 1.82
N GLN A 239 12.46 28.86 2.21
CA GLN A 239 13.42 29.39 1.26
C GLN A 239 14.41 28.28 0.92
N LEU A 240 14.22 27.65 -0.25
CA LEU A 240 15.15 26.65 -0.75
C LEU A 240 16.47 27.31 -1.19
N PRO A 241 17.60 26.55 -1.19
CA PRO A 241 18.88 27.06 -1.69
C PRO A 241 18.77 27.62 -3.12
N PRO A 242 19.70 28.51 -3.53
CA PRO A 242 19.74 29.00 -4.90
C PRO A 242 19.70 27.87 -5.94
N GLN A 243 19.02 28.08 -7.05
CA GLN A 243 18.89 27.09 -8.15
C GLN A 243 18.28 25.75 -7.70
N THR A 244 17.41 25.75 -6.69
CA THR A 244 16.68 24.57 -6.23
C THR A 244 15.22 24.65 -6.62
N ASN A 245 14.69 23.56 -7.17
CA ASN A 245 13.29 23.35 -7.49
C ASN A 245 12.62 22.55 -6.37
N GLY A 246 11.45 23.00 -5.93
CA GLY A 246 10.61 22.28 -4.97
C GLY A 246 9.45 21.62 -5.67
N VAL A 247 9.27 20.32 -5.48
CA VAL A 247 8.07 19.59 -5.93
C VAL A 247 7.37 19.03 -4.70
N LEU A 248 6.14 19.44 -4.47
CA LEU A 248 5.30 18.95 -3.37
C LEU A 248 4.26 17.96 -3.92
N LEU A 249 4.34 16.71 -3.49
CA LEU A 249 3.29 15.70 -3.66
C LEU A 249 2.37 15.75 -2.43
N MET A 250 1.27 16.51 -2.52
CA MET A 250 0.40 16.77 -1.37
C MET A 250 -0.57 15.62 -1.05
N GLY A 251 -0.82 14.71 -2.00
CA GLY A 251 -1.73 13.59 -1.83
C GLY A 251 -3.20 13.95 -2.10
N PRO A 252 -4.04 12.95 -2.43
CA PRO A 252 -5.43 13.16 -2.85
C PRO A 252 -6.38 13.54 -1.70
N PHE A 253 -5.99 13.32 -0.45
CA PHE A 253 -6.83 13.56 0.73
C PHE A 253 -6.49 14.86 1.47
N MET A 254 -5.57 15.67 0.93
CA MET A 254 -5.26 17.01 1.46
C MET A 254 -6.54 17.87 1.55
N PRO A 255 -6.85 18.54 2.68
CA PRO A 255 -8.03 19.37 2.80
C PRO A 255 -8.12 20.44 1.70
N ARG A 256 -9.29 20.64 1.10
CA ARG A 256 -9.48 21.52 -0.06
C ARG A 256 -8.97 22.94 0.16
N GLU A 257 -9.14 23.47 1.37
CA GLU A 257 -8.66 24.81 1.74
C GLU A 257 -7.12 24.89 1.71
N VAL A 258 -6.45 23.84 2.22
CA VAL A 258 -4.98 23.73 2.19
C VAL A 258 -4.51 23.60 0.74
N GLN A 259 -5.17 22.76 -0.07
CA GLN A 259 -4.84 22.63 -1.50
C GLN A 259 -4.88 23.97 -2.24
N GLN A 260 -5.91 24.79 -1.99
CA GLN A 260 -6.04 26.11 -2.61
C GLN A 260 -4.89 27.04 -2.20
N ARG A 261 -4.55 27.10 -0.90
CA ARG A 261 -3.43 27.90 -0.41
C ARG A 261 -2.10 27.48 -1.03
N LEU A 262 -1.83 26.18 -1.09
CA LEU A 262 -0.61 25.64 -1.68
C LEU A 262 -0.50 25.97 -3.19
N ARG A 263 -1.60 25.83 -3.94
CA ARG A 263 -1.64 26.18 -5.38
C ARG A 263 -1.43 27.67 -5.61
N GLN A 264 -2.06 28.53 -4.82
CA GLN A 264 -1.87 29.99 -4.90
C GLN A 264 -0.41 30.38 -4.65
N ARG A 265 0.23 29.73 -3.65
CA ARG A 265 1.65 29.97 -3.36
C ARG A 265 2.57 29.49 -4.48
N ALA A 266 2.31 28.31 -5.03
CA ALA A 266 3.09 27.79 -6.15
C ALA A 266 2.99 28.68 -7.41
N ALA A 267 1.83 29.31 -7.64
CA ALA A 267 1.64 30.22 -8.78
C ALA A 267 2.54 31.47 -8.72
N THR A 268 2.99 31.89 -7.53
CA THR A 268 3.89 33.04 -7.38
C THR A 268 5.37 32.65 -7.30
N GLN A 269 5.69 31.35 -7.29
CA GLN A 269 7.05 30.84 -7.14
C GLN A 269 7.47 30.00 -8.37
N PRO A 270 8.34 30.51 -9.24
CA PRO A 270 8.64 29.87 -10.52
C PRO A 270 9.26 28.46 -10.40
N ARG A 271 9.90 28.18 -9.26
CA ARG A 271 10.59 26.92 -8.94
C ARG A 271 9.81 25.98 -8.03
N LEU A 272 8.58 26.33 -7.65
CA LEU A 272 7.71 25.47 -6.84
C LEU A 272 6.62 24.85 -7.72
N ARG A 273 6.40 23.54 -7.57
CA ARG A 273 5.27 22.82 -8.16
C ARG A 273 4.55 22.05 -7.08
N VAL A 274 3.22 22.08 -7.12
CA VAL A 274 2.36 21.35 -6.20
C VAL A 274 1.52 20.38 -7.03
N LEU A 275 1.65 19.10 -6.73
CA LEU A 275 0.98 18.01 -7.41
C LEU A 275 0.07 17.31 -6.41
N GLU A 276 -1.18 17.10 -6.82
CA GLU A 276 -2.16 16.35 -6.04
C GLU A 276 -1.82 14.86 -6.02
N PHE A 277 -1.51 14.32 -7.20
CA PHE A 277 -1.28 12.90 -7.39
C PHE A 277 -0.32 12.65 -8.53
N VAL A 278 0.55 11.66 -8.35
CA VAL A 278 1.39 11.09 -9.40
C VAL A 278 1.22 9.58 -9.35
N ARG A 279 0.94 8.98 -10.52
CA ARG A 279 0.72 7.53 -10.64
C ARG A 279 1.94 6.75 -10.16
N GLU A 280 3.13 7.17 -10.60
CA GLU A 280 4.41 6.65 -10.13
C GLU A 280 5.31 7.74 -9.52
N PRO A 281 5.29 7.95 -8.20
CA PRO A 281 6.17 8.91 -7.53
C PRO A 281 7.62 8.44 -7.49
N ALA A 282 7.89 7.13 -7.65
CA ALA A 282 9.25 6.59 -7.69
C ALA A 282 10.10 7.23 -8.80
N LEU A 283 9.50 7.63 -9.93
CA LEU A 283 10.19 8.35 -11.01
C LEU A 283 10.66 9.75 -10.58
N LEU A 284 9.88 10.46 -9.77
CA LEU A 284 10.28 11.74 -9.21
C LEU A 284 11.33 11.54 -8.11
N LEU A 285 11.14 10.54 -7.27
CA LEU A 285 12.05 10.22 -6.18
C LEU A 285 13.44 9.82 -6.71
N GLN A 286 13.50 9.01 -7.77
CA GLN A 286 14.75 8.64 -8.44
C GLN A 286 15.56 9.87 -8.86
N GLN A 287 14.88 10.90 -9.37
CA GLN A 287 15.49 12.14 -9.86
C GLN A 287 15.71 13.20 -8.78
N ALA A 288 15.14 13.03 -7.58
CA ALA A 288 15.28 13.98 -6.49
C ALA A 288 16.69 13.97 -5.89
N ASP A 289 17.26 15.15 -5.64
CA ASP A 289 18.52 15.30 -4.91
C ASP A 289 18.30 15.19 -3.41
N ARG A 290 17.15 15.66 -2.91
CA ARG A 290 16.75 15.57 -1.50
C ARG A 290 15.28 15.24 -1.38
N VAL A 291 14.92 14.53 -0.32
CA VAL A 291 13.53 14.16 -0.03
C VAL A 291 13.14 14.64 1.36
N ILE A 292 12.00 15.29 1.44
CA ILE A 292 11.32 15.63 2.69
C ILE A 292 10.04 14.81 2.72
N ALA A 293 9.74 14.11 3.82
CA ALA A 293 8.56 13.26 3.88
C ALA A 293 7.93 13.24 5.27
N MET A 294 6.63 12.93 5.31
CA MET A 294 5.92 12.61 6.56
C MET A 294 6.47 11.35 7.25
N GLY A 295 7.25 10.52 6.54
CA GLY A 295 7.87 9.33 7.12
C GLY A 295 6.97 8.10 7.18
N GLY A 296 5.90 8.04 6.37
CA GLY A 296 5.08 6.83 6.28
C GLY A 296 5.87 5.63 5.74
N TYR A 297 5.57 4.42 6.21
CA TYR A 297 6.31 3.18 5.93
C TYR A 297 6.68 3.00 4.44
N ASN A 298 5.71 3.14 3.53
CA ASN A 298 5.97 2.95 2.09
C ASN A 298 6.91 4.01 1.53
N THR A 299 6.74 5.28 1.92
CA THR A 299 7.61 6.37 1.48
C THR A 299 9.04 6.22 2.02
N VAL A 300 9.20 5.75 3.26
CA VAL A 300 10.53 5.43 3.82
C VAL A 300 11.17 4.28 3.03
N CYS A 301 10.42 3.21 2.74
CA CYS A 301 10.93 2.11 1.91
C CYS A 301 11.34 2.58 0.51
N GLU A 302 10.58 3.49 -0.11
CA GLU A 302 10.92 4.13 -1.38
C GLU A 302 12.24 4.92 -1.23
N ILE A 303 12.34 5.84 -0.27
CA ILE A 303 13.55 6.64 0.02
C ILE A 303 14.80 5.76 0.20
N LEU A 304 14.68 4.70 1.01
CA LEU A 304 15.77 3.76 1.27
C LEU A 304 16.17 2.98 0.01
N SER A 305 15.19 2.51 -0.78
CA SER A 305 15.47 1.77 -2.02
C SER A 305 16.26 2.59 -3.04
N PHE A 306 15.99 3.89 -3.11
CA PHE A 306 16.68 4.83 -4.01
C PHE A 306 17.89 5.51 -3.37
N GLU A 307 18.31 5.08 -2.18
CA GLU A 307 19.48 5.57 -1.45
C GLU A 307 19.47 7.10 -1.27
N LYS A 308 18.29 7.69 -1.04
CA LYS A 308 18.11 9.13 -0.82
C LYS A 308 18.36 9.47 0.65
N HIS A 309 19.63 9.59 1.03
CA HIS A 309 20.09 9.95 2.39
C HIS A 309 20.74 11.33 2.44
#